data_AF-A0A8E2DQM7-F1
#
_entry.id   AF-A0A8E2DQM7-F1
#
_cell.length_a   1.000
_cell.length_b   1.000
_cell.length_c   1.000
_cell.angle_alpha   90.00
_cell.angle_beta   90.00
_cell.angle_gamma   90.00
#
_symmetry.space_group_name_H-M   'P 1'
#
loop_
_entity.id
_entity.type
_entity.pdbx_description
1 polymer ?
#
loop_
_entity_poly.entity_id
_entity_poly.type
_entity_poly.pdbx_seq_one_letter_code
_entity_poly.pdbx_strand_id
1 'polypeptide(L)'
;MPAKAKRVHFEDDSNFPPTPSPTFSNASLLSSPGPLTPQHYPLPASSLQYGPYSPYGAPPKQFAHAQVQSPLAFGAAPYAAGQVSMNPLLAAPPPGYAPPLSWNLTRPPSSAARFTPGSPRPALLDAALLATPATHPALPALTLICDILPWSVAVVPVGGAPWARPSCVTVGDVLHTLYSALRLAVNSTELAHLPPDAQAHVQAAFRQRCALADAGEKAKGIKRVDFLVGLNGFAGLSMVTGGAVMKGKGLGEVWALHLAPA
;
A
#
# COMPACT_ATOMS: atom_id res chain seq x y z
N MET A 1 37.40 -28.31 39.40
CA MET A 1 37.30 -29.02 38.11
C MET A 1 37.25 -27.97 37.00
N PRO A 2 38.34 -27.75 36.22
CA PRO A 2 38.35 -26.73 35.18
C PRO A 2 37.63 -27.19 33.90
N ALA A 3 36.80 -26.30 33.33
CA ALA A 3 35.96 -26.57 32.17
C ALA A 3 36.78 -26.61 30.86
N LYS A 4 36.52 -27.62 30.02
CA LYS A 4 37.12 -27.81 28.70
C LYS A 4 36.55 -26.78 27.71
N ALA A 5 37.41 -25.91 27.18
CA ALA A 5 37.06 -25.02 26.08
C ALA A 5 36.96 -25.80 24.76
N LYS A 6 35.84 -25.65 24.06
CA LYS A 6 35.63 -26.18 22.69
C LYS A 6 36.34 -25.26 21.69
N ARG A 7 37.33 -25.81 20.97
CA ARG A 7 37.91 -25.18 19.78
C ARG A 7 37.18 -25.70 18.54
N VAL A 8 36.78 -24.78 17.67
CA VAL A 8 36.21 -25.06 16.36
C VAL A 8 37.37 -25.14 15.37
N HIS A 9 37.44 -26.24 14.63
CA HIS A 9 38.41 -26.46 13.55
C HIS A 9 37.71 -26.17 12.23
N PHE A 10 38.30 -25.32 11.39
CA PHE A 10 37.88 -25.13 10.01
C PHE A 10 38.75 -26.04 9.14
N GLU A 11 38.14 -26.80 8.24
CA GLU A 11 38.88 -27.62 7.29
C GLU A 11 39.49 -26.73 6.20
N ASP A 12 40.74 -27.02 5.83
CA ASP A 12 41.45 -26.34 4.75
C ASP A 12 40.89 -26.82 3.40
N ASP A 13 40.09 -25.96 2.77
CA ASP A 13 39.44 -26.10 1.47
C ASP A 13 40.46 -26.17 0.32
N SER A 14 41.16 -27.30 0.19
CA SER A 14 42.15 -27.54 -0.87
C SER A 14 41.61 -28.35 -2.07
N ASN A 15 40.29 -28.61 -2.14
CA ASN A 15 39.72 -29.48 -3.18
C ASN A 15 38.42 -29.00 -3.85
N PHE A 16 38.08 -27.71 -3.77
CA PHE A 16 36.91 -27.17 -4.46
C PHE A 16 37.28 -26.63 -5.86
N PRO A 17 36.56 -27.01 -6.92
CA PRO A 17 36.75 -26.41 -8.23
C PRO A 17 36.40 -24.90 -8.17
N PRO A 18 37.16 -24.03 -8.84
CA PRO A 18 36.92 -22.60 -8.82
C PRO A 18 35.52 -22.29 -9.35
N THR A 19 34.78 -21.47 -8.61
CA THR A 19 33.50 -20.93 -9.05
C THR A 19 33.70 -20.11 -10.32
N PRO A 20 32.94 -20.36 -11.39
CA PRO A 20 33.10 -19.62 -12.64
C PRO A 20 32.77 -18.14 -12.40
N SER A 21 33.71 -17.28 -12.77
CA SER A 21 33.55 -15.83 -12.71
C SER A 21 32.39 -15.37 -13.61
N PRO A 22 31.60 -14.35 -13.21
CA PRO A 22 30.56 -13.82 -14.07
C PRO A 22 31.22 -13.01 -15.18
N THR A 23 31.51 -13.66 -16.31
CA THR A 23 32.01 -13.00 -17.52
C THR A 23 30.93 -12.09 -18.08
N PHE A 24 31.33 -10.85 -18.32
CA PHE A 24 30.65 -9.78 -19.02
C PHE A 24 29.74 -10.26 -20.16
N SER A 25 28.44 -10.04 -20.03
CA SER A 25 27.52 -10.07 -21.16
C SER A 25 27.70 -8.80 -21.98
N ASN A 26 28.37 -8.93 -23.12
CA ASN A 26 28.54 -7.89 -24.12
C ASN A 26 27.26 -7.80 -24.97
N ALA A 27 26.19 -7.25 -24.38
CA ALA A 27 24.94 -6.98 -25.10
C ALA A 27 24.98 -5.54 -25.63
N SER A 28 25.57 -5.36 -26.82
CA SER A 28 25.42 -4.12 -27.58
C SER A 28 24.02 -4.07 -28.21
N LEU A 29 23.01 -3.72 -27.41
CA LEU A 29 21.71 -3.33 -27.96
C LEU A 29 21.88 -1.96 -28.64
N LEU A 30 21.48 -1.90 -29.91
CA LEU A 30 21.37 -0.65 -30.66
C LEU A 30 20.47 0.33 -29.89
N SER A 31 20.99 1.52 -29.59
CA SER A 31 20.24 2.63 -29.02
C SER A 31 19.02 2.91 -29.88
N SER A 32 17.83 2.74 -29.29
CA SER A 32 16.57 3.17 -29.91
C SER A 32 16.64 4.68 -30.15
N PRO A 33 16.27 5.18 -31.35
CA PRO A 33 16.01 6.60 -31.52
C PRO A 33 14.92 7.00 -30.55
N GLY A 34 15.19 8.01 -29.72
CA GLY A 34 14.26 8.53 -28.73
C GLY A 34 12.98 9.07 -29.40
N PRO A 35 11.92 9.32 -28.61
CA PRO A 35 10.65 9.82 -29.14
C PRO A 35 10.86 11.15 -29.86
N LEU A 36 10.43 11.19 -31.14
CA LEU A 36 10.38 12.40 -31.95
C LEU A 36 9.46 13.43 -31.28
N THR A 37 10.02 14.56 -30.89
CA THR A 37 9.25 15.71 -30.41
C THR A 37 8.46 16.33 -31.57
N PRO A 38 7.19 16.74 -31.36
CA PRO A 38 6.36 17.33 -32.41
C PRO A 38 6.97 18.62 -32.97
N GLN A 39 7.14 18.67 -34.29
CA GLN A 39 7.53 19.88 -35.02
C GLN A 39 6.37 20.89 -34.98
N HIS A 40 6.65 22.10 -34.48
CA HIS A 40 5.73 23.23 -34.52
C HIS A 40 5.53 23.68 -35.97
N TYR A 41 4.31 23.54 -36.49
CA TYR A 41 3.91 24.14 -37.76
C TYR A 41 3.69 25.65 -37.57
N PRO A 42 4.38 26.53 -38.32
CA PRO A 42 4.01 27.93 -38.40
C PRO A 42 2.73 28.09 -39.23
N LEU A 43 1.74 28.75 -38.65
CA LEU A 43 0.50 29.14 -39.33
C LEU A 43 0.81 30.19 -40.42
N PRO A 44 0.21 30.09 -41.63
CA PRO A 44 0.34 31.11 -42.64
C PRO A 44 -0.45 32.36 -42.27
N ALA A 45 0.26 33.50 -42.24
CA ALA A 45 -0.32 34.82 -42.20
C ALA A 45 -1.19 35.03 -43.45
N SER A 46 -2.50 35.16 -43.24
CA SER A 46 -3.44 35.55 -44.29
C SER A 46 -3.85 37.00 -44.09
N SER A 47 -3.74 37.70 -45.20
CA SER A 47 -3.86 39.12 -45.45
C SER A 47 -5.20 39.75 -45.09
N LEU A 48 -5.07 41.01 -44.70
CA LEU A 48 -6.06 42.09 -44.63
C LEU A 48 -7.15 42.04 -45.72
N GLN A 49 -8.40 42.20 -45.29
CA GLN A 49 -9.44 42.82 -46.10
C GLN A 49 -10.25 43.81 -45.27
N TYR A 50 -10.35 45.02 -45.81
CA TYR A 50 -11.04 46.20 -45.32
C TYR A 50 -12.55 45.98 -45.20
N GLY A 51 -13.15 46.51 -44.12
CA GLY A 51 -14.59 46.68 -43.97
C GLY A 51 -14.89 47.85 -43.01
N PRO A 52 -15.80 48.79 -43.34
CA PRO A 52 -15.90 50.07 -42.65
C PRO A 52 -16.93 50.08 -41.49
N TYR A 53 -16.60 50.90 -40.47
CA TYR A 53 -17.49 51.57 -39.51
C TYR A 53 -18.52 50.74 -38.73
N SER A 54 -18.28 50.58 -37.42
CA SER A 54 -19.32 50.37 -36.41
C SER A 54 -19.00 51.16 -35.13
N PRO A 55 -19.88 52.09 -34.65
CA PRO A 55 -19.55 53.07 -33.61
C PRO A 55 -20.14 52.71 -32.23
N TYR A 56 -19.87 51.52 -31.70
CA TYR A 56 -20.16 51.22 -30.29
C TYR A 56 -18.98 50.53 -29.62
N GLY A 57 -18.34 51.25 -28.71
CA GLY A 57 -17.17 50.83 -27.96
C GLY A 57 -17.48 49.67 -27.02
N ALA A 58 -16.78 48.55 -27.25
CA ALA A 58 -16.65 47.49 -26.27
C ALA A 58 -15.43 47.75 -25.37
N PRO A 59 -15.51 47.50 -24.05
CA PRO A 59 -14.38 47.71 -23.14
C PRO A 59 -13.24 46.70 -23.42
N PRO A 60 -11.99 47.08 -23.14
CA PRO A 60 -10.84 46.21 -23.38
C PRO A 60 -10.91 44.97 -22.49
N LYS A 61 -11.05 43.79 -23.13
CA LYS A 61 -10.81 42.51 -22.46
C LYS A 61 -9.32 42.42 -22.16
N GLN A 62 -8.96 42.64 -20.90
CA GLN A 62 -7.65 42.29 -20.38
C GLN A 62 -7.50 40.77 -20.47
N PHE A 63 -6.70 40.31 -21.43
CA PHE A 63 -6.21 38.94 -21.43
C PHE A 63 -5.26 38.78 -20.25
N ALA A 64 -5.79 38.33 -19.12
CA ALA A 64 -4.96 37.80 -18.05
C ALA A 64 -4.17 36.64 -18.65
N HIS A 65 -2.84 36.77 -18.70
CA HIS A 65 -1.96 35.63 -18.86
C HIS A 65 -2.29 34.65 -17.73
N ALA A 66 -3.07 33.62 -18.05
CA ALA A 66 -3.17 32.45 -17.21
C ALA A 66 -1.76 31.86 -17.13
N GLN A 67 -1.06 32.19 -16.04
CA GLN A 67 0.13 31.47 -15.64
C GLN A 67 -0.27 30.01 -15.59
N VAL A 68 0.20 29.24 -16.57
CA VAL A 68 0.24 27.79 -16.50
C VAL A 68 1.15 27.49 -15.34
N GLN A 69 0.57 27.36 -14.15
CA GLN A 69 1.25 26.81 -13.00
C GLN A 69 1.54 25.36 -13.37
N SER A 70 2.77 25.11 -13.79
CA SER A 70 3.32 23.75 -13.86
C SER A 70 2.91 23.02 -12.58
N PRO A 71 2.28 21.84 -12.65
CA PRO A 71 1.92 21.10 -11.45
C PRO A 71 3.21 20.90 -10.66
N LEU A 72 3.29 21.56 -9.50
CA LEU A 72 4.42 21.43 -8.60
C LEU A 72 4.62 19.93 -8.39
N ALA A 73 5.79 19.44 -8.79
CA ALA A 73 6.29 18.18 -8.28
C ALA A 73 6.09 18.24 -6.77
N PHE A 74 5.40 17.26 -6.19
CA PHE A 74 5.21 17.12 -4.76
C PHE A 74 6.60 17.03 -4.12
N GLY A 75 7.18 18.19 -3.87
CA GLY A 75 8.42 18.34 -3.15
C GLY A 75 8.18 17.73 -1.78
N ALA A 76 9.07 16.82 -1.41
CA ALA A 76 9.15 16.21 -0.10
C ALA A 76 9.45 17.28 0.97
N ALA A 77 8.51 18.20 1.19
CA ALA A 77 8.49 19.00 2.39
C ALA A 77 8.27 17.98 3.53
N PRO A 78 9.24 17.79 4.43
CA PRO A 78 9.05 16.89 5.55
C PRO A 78 7.89 17.44 6.35
N TYR A 79 6.77 16.71 6.37
CA TYR A 79 5.66 17.01 7.26
C TYR A 79 6.24 17.27 8.65
N ALA A 80 5.92 18.42 9.26
CA ALA A 80 6.40 18.74 10.58
C ALA A 80 6.07 17.55 11.50
N ALA A 81 7.11 16.94 12.06
CA ALA A 81 7.04 15.75 12.89
C ALA A 81 5.95 15.93 13.96
N GLY A 82 4.82 15.25 13.82
CA GLY A 82 3.68 15.32 14.75
C GLY A 82 2.31 15.63 14.13
N GLN A 83 2.20 15.94 12.83
CA GLN A 83 0.91 16.32 12.23
C GLN A 83 0.13 15.20 11.54
N VAL A 84 0.68 14.00 11.36
CA VAL A 84 -0.03 12.91 10.69
C VAL A 84 -0.89 12.14 11.68
N SER A 85 -2.19 12.08 11.43
CA SER A 85 -3.15 11.27 12.17
C SER A 85 -3.86 10.29 11.23
N MET A 86 -4.18 9.10 11.73
CA MET A 86 -4.97 8.11 10.99
C MET A 86 -6.44 8.54 10.98
N ASN A 87 -7.14 8.26 9.88
CA ASN A 87 -8.58 8.43 9.80
C ASN A 87 -9.25 7.66 10.97
N PRO A 88 -10.16 8.27 11.74
CA PRO A 88 -10.78 7.62 12.88
C PRO A 88 -11.44 6.27 12.56
N LEU A 89 -11.92 6.03 11.34
CA LEU A 89 -12.47 4.73 10.93
C LEU A 89 -11.42 3.61 10.90
N LEU A 90 -10.16 3.96 10.62
CA LEU A 90 -9.04 3.03 10.54
C LEU A 90 -8.19 3.01 11.81
N ALA A 91 -8.27 4.04 12.65
CA ALA A 91 -7.44 4.17 13.84
C ALA A 91 -7.76 3.08 14.87
N ALA A 92 -6.71 2.51 15.47
CA ALA A 92 -6.88 1.63 16.63
C ALA A 92 -7.50 2.44 17.79
N PRO A 93 -8.56 1.92 18.43
CA PRO A 93 -9.20 2.61 19.55
C PRO A 93 -8.26 2.62 20.77
N PRO A 94 -8.40 3.59 21.69
CA PRO A 94 -7.74 3.52 22.98
C PRO A 94 -8.16 2.25 23.76
N PRO A 95 -7.34 1.76 24.69
CA PRO A 95 -7.69 0.61 25.53
C PRO A 95 -9.06 0.81 26.21
N GLY A 96 -9.92 -0.20 26.13
CA GLY A 96 -11.28 -0.17 26.70
C GLY A 96 -12.37 0.37 25.75
N TYR A 97 -12.00 0.82 24.55
CA TYR A 97 -12.97 1.26 23.54
C TYR A 97 -13.09 0.24 22.40
N ALA A 98 -14.30 0.09 21.86
CA ALA A 98 -14.55 -0.77 20.71
C ALA A 98 -14.01 -0.12 19.41
N PRO A 99 -13.49 -0.92 18.46
CA PRO A 99 -13.04 -0.40 17.18
C PRO A 99 -14.24 0.19 16.41
N PRO A 100 -14.06 1.35 15.75
CA PRO A 100 -15.13 2.01 14.99
C PRO A 100 -15.51 1.25 13.71
N LEU A 101 -14.66 0.32 13.28
CA LEU A 101 -14.86 -0.53 12.10
C LEU A 101 -14.85 -2.00 12.50
N SER A 102 -15.94 -2.72 12.19
CA SER A 102 -16.00 -4.18 12.20
C SER A 102 -15.69 -4.69 10.81
N TRP A 103 -14.61 -5.45 10.68
CA TRP A 103 -14.30 -6.10 9.42
C TRP A 103 -13.52 -7.40 9.64
N ASN A 104 -13.98 -8.48 9.00
CA ASN A 104 -13.25 -9.74 8.95
C ASN A 104 -12.39 -9.74 7.67
N LEU A 105 -11.06 -9.81 7.84
CA LEU A 105 -10.05 -9.76 6.78
C LEU A 105 -10.16 -10.90 5.75
N THR A 106 -10.88 -11.99 6.07
CA THR A 106 -11.19 -13.06 5.11
C THR A 106 -12.29 -12.68 4.13
N ARG A 107 -13.11 -11.67 4.46
CA ARG A 107 -14.27 -11.21 3.69
C ARG A 107 -13.91 -9.97 2.85
N PRO A 108 -14.59 -9.76 1.71
CA PRO A 108 -14.32 -8.60 0.87
C PRO A 108 -14.55 -7.28 1.64
N PRO A 109 -13.90 -6.17 1.24
CA PRO A 109 -14.07 -4.86 1.88
C PRO A 109 -15.53 -4.37 1.94
N SER A 110 -16.40 -4.84 1.04
CA SER A 110 -17.83 -4.50 1.04
C SER A 110 -18.61 -5.04 2.25
N SER A 111 -18.04 -6.01 2.99
CA SER A 111 -18.63 -6.49 4.23
C SER A 111 -18.18 -5.70 5.46
N ALA A 112 -17.30 -4.73 5.31
CA ALA A 112 -16.87 -3.87 6.40
C ALA A 112 -18.04 -2.99 6.85
N ALA A 113 -18.23 -2.89 8.16
CA ALA A 113 -19.31 -2.12 8.74
C ALA A 113 -18.78 -1.19 9.82
N ARG A 114 -19.22 0.07 9.82
CA ARG A 114 -18.91 1.02 10.88
C ARG A 114 -19.88 0.87 12.04
N PHE A 115 -19.36 1.02 13.25
CA PHE A 115 -20.16 1.27 14.44
C PHE A 115 -20.35 2.78 14.61
N THR A 116 -21.57 3.19 14.89
CA THR A 116 -21.89 4.59 15.19
C THR A 116 -22.47 4.65 16.60
N PRO A 117 -21.92 5.47 17.51
CA PRO A 117 -22.48 5.65 18.84
C PRO A 117 -23.97 5.98 18.78
N GLY A 118 -24.78 5.27 19.57
CA GLY A 118 -26.23 5.43 19.59
C GLY A 118 -27.00 4.65 18.51
N SER A 119 -26.31 4.00 17.56
CA SER A 119 -26.95 3.06 16.63
C SER A 119 -26.84 1.63 17.16
N PRO A 120 -27.94 0.86 17.25
CA PRO A 120 -27.90 -0.54 17.66
C PRO A 120 -27.33 -1.45 16.58
N ARG A 121 -27.26 -0.99 15.32
CA ARG A 121 -26.81 -1.81 14.18
C ARG A 121 -25.59 -1.19 13.48
N PRO A 122 -24.58 -2.01 13.14
CA PRO A 122 -23.49 -1.59 12.25
C PRO A 122 -24.04 -1.15 10.89
N ALA A 123 -23.52 -0.05 10.35
CA ALA A 123 -23.86 0.42 9.02
C ALA A 123 -22.77 0.04 8.03
N LEU A 124 -23.13 -0.42 6.83
CA LEU A 124 -22.15 -0.65 5.77
C LEU A 124 -21.45 0.65 5.36
N LEU A 125 -20.21 0.55 4.89
CA LEU A 125 -19.49 1.70 4.37
C LEU A 125 -20.05 2.09 3.00
N ASP A 126 -20.42 3.36 2.85
CA ASP A 126 -20.78 3.93 1.56
C ASP A 126 -19.54 4.38 0.76
N ALA A 127 -19.75 4.69 -0.52
CA ALA A 127 -18.67 5.13 -1.41
C ALA A 127 -17.99 6.43 -0.93
N ALA A 128 -18.74 7.33 -0.29
CA ALA A 128 -18.21 8.60 0.20
C ALA A 128 -17.23 8.40 1.36
N LEU A 129 -17.55 7.51 2.30
CA LEU A 129 -16.67 7.13 3.40
C LEU A 129 -15.43 6.41 2.92
N LEU A 130 -15.59 5.46 1.99
CA LEU A 130 -14.45 4.77 1.37
C LEU A 130 -13.52 5.76 0.67
N ALA A 131 -14.05 6.82 0.05
CA ALA A 131 -13.28 7.86 -0.61
C ALA A 131 -12.65 8.88 0.36
N THR A 132 -12.84 8.78 1.68
CA THR A 132 -12.17 9.68 2.62
C THR A 132 -10.67 9.36 2.69
N PRO A 133 -9.78 10.37 2.85
CA PRO A 133 -8.35 10.13 3.05
C PRO A 133 -8.09 9.20 4.23
N ALA A 134 -7.15 8.28 4.09
CA ALA A 134 -6.75 7.37 5.16
C ALA A 134 -5.98 8.09 6.27
N THR A 135 -5.35 9.22 5.97
CA THR A 135 -4.60 10.03 6.92
C THR A 135 -4.95 11.51 6.81
N HIS A 136 -4.67 12.26 7.87
CA HIS A 136 -4.68 13.72 7.87
C HIS A 136 -3.32 14.25 8.38
N PRO A 137 -2.54 14.99 7.56
CA PRO A 137 -2.82 15.30 6.16
C PRO A 137 -2.82 14.04 5.28
N ALA A 138 -3.44 14.15 4.10
CA ALA A 138 -3.58 13.04 3.17
C ALA A 138 -2.21 12.66 2.59
N LEU A 139 -1.84 11.38 2.68
CA LEU A 139 -0.56 10.85 2.20
C LEU A 139 -0.72 10.07 0.89
N PRO A 140 0.30 10.08 0.01
CA PRO A 140 0.26 9.36 -1.26
C PRO A 140 0.55 7.86 -1.15
N ALA A 141 1.13 7.41 -0.03
CA ALA A 141 1.42 6.01 0.22
C ALA A 141 1.48 5.71 1.72
N LEU A 142 1.19 4.48 2.11
CA LEU A 142 1.35 3.96 3.48
C LEU A 142 2.06 2.60 3.45
N THR A 143 2.76 2.27 4.51
CA THR A 143 3.31 0.93 4.75
C THR A 143 2.65 0.35 5.99
N LEU A 144 1.96 -0.79 5.85
CA LEU A 144 1.37 -1.50 6.97
C LEU A 144 2.30 -2.64 7.39
N ILE A 145 2.47 -2.82 8.69
CA ILE A 145 3.16 -3.96 9.28
C ILE A 145 2.23 -4.68 10.25
N CYS A 146 2.48 -5.95 10.49
CA CYS A 146 1.75 -6.75 11.47
C CYS A 146 2.73 -7.69 12.12
N ASP A 147 2.73 -7.79 13.45
CA ASP A 147 3.69 -8.61 14.19
C ASP A 147 3.60 -10.10 13.84
N ILE A 148 2.45 -10.54 13.33
CA ILE A 148 2.17 -11.93 12.94
C ILE A 148 2.64 -12.20 11.49
N LEU A 149 2.72 -11.16 10.66
CA LEU A 149 3.07 -11.30 9.25
C LEU A 149 4.54 -10.96 9.03
N PRO A 150 5.32 -11.82 8.37
CA PRO A 150 6.72 -11.51 8.05
C PRO A 150 6.88 -10.44 6.95
N TRP A 151 5.78 -9.97 6.35
CA TRP A 151 5.79 -9.00 5.27
C TRP A 151 5.17 -7.68 5.68
N SER A 152 5.65 -6.60 5.08
CA SER A 152 4.92 -5.33 5.04
C SER A 152 3.98 -5.28 3.84
N VAL A 153 2.92 -4.47 3.95
CA VAL A 153 1.95 -4.21 2.89
C VAL A 153 2.07 -2.75 2.47
N ALA A 154 2.52 -2.51 1.25
CA ALA A 154 2.54 -1.18 0.67
C ALA A 154 1.15 -0.82 0.13
N VAL A 155 0.59 0.29 0.61
CA VAL A 155 -0.71 0.81 0.17
C VAL A 155 -0.47 2.06 -0.66
N VAL A 156 -1.00 2.04 -1.88
CA VAL A 156 -0.99 3.16 -2.83
C VAL A 156 -2.41 3.35 -3.37
N PRO A 157 -2.76 4.53 -3.92
CA PRO A 157 -4.09 4.76 -4.46
C PRO A 157 -4.44 3.77 -5.57
N VAL A 158 -5.61 3.14 -5.48
CA VAL A 158 -6.09 2.17 -6.46
C VAL A 158 -6.82 2.91 -7.58
N GLY A 159 -6.26 2.91 -8.78
CA GLY A 159 -6.88 3.53 -9.95
C GLY A 159 -8.17 2.82 -10.38
N GLY A 160 -9.18 3.59 -10.82
CA GLY A 160 -10.43 3.06 -11.37
C GLY A 160 -11.44 2.51 -10.35
N ALA A 161 -11.12 2.53 -9.06
CA ALA A 161 -12.07 2.18 -8.01
C ALA A 161 -13.12 3.28 -7.78
N PRO A 162 -14.34 2.97 -7.30
CA PRO A 162 -15.38 3.98 -7.05
C PRO A 162 -15.02 4.95 -5.91
N TRP A 163 -14.04 4.60 -5.07
CA TRP A 163 -13.49 5.47 -4.02
C TRP A 163 -12.16 6.12 -4.40
N ALA A 164 -11.66 5.88 -5.62
CA ALA A 164 -10.32 6.28 -6.03
C ALA A 164 -10.12 7.80 -5.92
N ARG A 165 -8.96 8.18 -5.37
CA ARG A 165 -8.44 9.55 -5.44
C ARG A 165 -7.03 9.51 -6.03
N PRO A 166 -6.70 10.35 -7.01
CA PRO A 166 -5.44 10.22 -7.76
C PRO A 166 -4.20 10.58 -6.94
N SER A 167 -4.33 11.34 -5.85
CA SER A 167 -3.21 11.94 -5.13
C SER A 167 -3.02 11.49 -3.69
N CYS A 168 -3.91 10.64 -3.16
CA CYS A 168 -3.79 10.18 -1.78
C CYS A 168 -4.44 8.83 -1.54
N VAL A 169 -3.93 8.12 -0.55
CA VAL A 169 -4.49 6.88 -0.05
C VAL A 169 -5.80 7.17 0.66
N THR A 170 -6.83 6.44 0.29
CA THR A 170 -8.17 6.50 0.88
C THR A 170 -8.43 5.33 1.83
N VAL A 171 -9.51 5.40 2.61
CA VAL A 171 -9.97 4.27 3.43
C VAL A 171 -10.22 3.04 2.56
N GLY A 172 -10.83 3.22 1.39
CA GLY A 172 -11.09 2.13 0.44
C GLY A 172 -9.81 1.47 -0.07
N ASP A 173 -8.76 2.24 -0.34
CA ASP A 173 -7.46 1.71 -0.77
C ASP A 173 -6.82 0.83 0.30
N VAL A 174 -6.90 1.24 1.58
CA VAL A 174 -6.38 0.46 2.72
C VAL A 174 -7.10 -0.88 2.82
N LEU A 175 -8.44 -0.87 2.84
CA LEU A 175 -9.22 -2.10 2.96
C LEU A 175 -9.02 -3.02 1.74
N HIS A 176 -9.03 -2.46 0.54
CA HIS A 176 -8.82 -3.22 -0.70
C HIS A 176 -7.43 -3.85 -0.76
N THR A 177 -6.39 -3.09 -0.42
CA THR A 177 -5.00 -3.56 -0.48
C THR A 177 -4.76 -4.63 0.57
N LEU A 178 -5.24 -4.46 1.81
CA LEU A 178 -5.16 -5.48 2.86
C LEU A 178 -5.82 -6.79 2.42
N TYR A 179 -7.06 -6.71 1.92
CA TYR A 179 -7.79 -7.89 1.43
C TYR A 179 -7.02 -8.62 0.33
N SER A 180 -6.53 -7.86 -0.66
CA SER A 180 -5.81 -8.43 -1.81
C SER A 180 -4.48 -9.05 -1.41
N ALA A 181 -3.70 -8.35 -0.57
CA ALA A 181 -2.41 -8.84 -0.08
C ALA A 181 -2.55 -10.12 0.75
N LEU A 182 -3.57 -10.21 1.62
CA LEU A 182 -3.81 -11.39 2.44
C LEU A 182 -4.28 -12.60 1.64
N ARG A 183 -4.79 -12.41 0.43
CA ARG A 183 -5.23 -13.50 -0.46
C ARG A 183 -4.14 -14.08 -1.34
N LEU A 184 -2.95 -13.48 -1.34
CA LEU A 184 -1.80 -14.01 -2.05
C LEU A 184 -1.42 -15.39 -1.50
N ALA A 185 -1.10 -16.31 -2.40
CA ALA A 185 -0.57 -17.62 -2.05
C ALA A 185 0.82 -17.45 -1.43
N VAL A 186 1.11 -18.26 -0.42
CA VAL A 186 2.39 -18.30 0.28
C VAL A 186 3.25 -19.38 -0.36
N ASN A 187 4.52 -19.06 -0.62
CA ASN A 187 5.46 -20.04 -1.15
C ASN A 187 6.03 -20.92 -0.03
N SER A 188 6.60 -22.07 -0.38
CA SER A 188 7.14 -23.02 0.61
C SER A 188 8.29 -22.43 1.43
N THR A 189 9.09 -21.54 0.84
CA THR A 189 10.20 -20.87 1.52
C THR A 189 9.73 -19.91 2.62
N GLU A 190 8.67 -19.14 2.37
CA GLU A 190 8.04 -18.24 3.33
C GLU A 190 7.50 -19.02 4.54
N LEU A 191 6.86 -20.17 4.28
CA LEU A 191 6.40 -21.05 5.35
C LEU A 191 7.57 -21.67 6.14
N ALA A 192 8.65 -22.06 5.46
CA ALA A 192 9.82 -22.68 6.07
C ALA A 192 10.59 -21.73 7.02
N HIS A 193 10.44 -20.41 6.85
CA HIS A 193 11.04 -19.43 7.76
C HIS A 193 10.33 -19.35 9.12
N LEU A 194 9.12 -19.90 9.25
CA LEU A 194 8.42 -19.96 10.53
C LEU A 194 8.98 -21.10 11.41
N PRO A 195 8.98 -20.95 12.74
CA PRO A 195 9.20 -22.06 13.65
C PRO A 195 8.20 -23.22 13.39
N PRO A 196 8.57 -24.49 13.62
CA PRO A 196 7.71 -25.65 13.34
C PRO A 196 6.30 -25.55 13.94
N ASP A 197 6.18 -25.07 15.18
CA ASP A 197 4.88 -24.89 15.85
C ASP A 197 4.00 -23.86 15.13
N ALA A 198 4.59 -22.75 14.68
CA ALA A 198 3.89 -21.74 13.90
C ALA A 198 3.46 -22.31 12.53
N GLN A 199 4.30 -23.11 11.87
CA GLN A 199 3.92 -23.79 10.63
C GLN A 199 2.71 -24.70 10.82
N ALA A 200 2.66 -25.47 11.92
CA ALA A 200 1.53 -26.34 12.24
C ALA A 200 0.23 -25.54 12.44
N HIS A 201 0.30 -24.40 13.13
CA HIS A 201 -0.84 -23.49 13.29
C HIS A 201 -1.33 -22.91 11.96
N VAL A 202 -0.43 -22.46 11.09
CA VAL A 202 -0.79 -21.97 9.74
C VAL A 202 -1.46 -23.07 8.91
N GLN A 203 -0.93 -24.30 8.96
CA GLN A 203 -1.54 -25.43 8.27
C GLN A 203 -2.93 -25.77 8.82
N ALA A 204 -3.14 -25.68 10.14
CA ALA A 204 -4.45 -25.86 10.74
C ALA A 204 -5.45 -24.80 10.28
N ALA A 205 -5.04 -23.52 10.25
CA ALA A 205 -5.86 -22.42 9.74
C ALA A 205 -6.22 -22.61 8.26
N PHE A 206 -5.27 -23.04 7.42
CA PHE A 206 -5.51 -23.41 6.02
C PHE A 206 -6.56 -24.51 5.88
N ARG A 207 -6.47 -25.58 6.68
CA ARG A 207 -7.44 -26.68 6.66
C ARG A 207 -8.83 -26.21 7.08
N GLN A 208 -8.92 -25.38 8.12
CA GLN A 208 -10.17 -24.79 8.58
C GLN A 208 -10.81 -23.92 7.48
N ARG A 209 -10.02 -23.07 6.80
CA ARG A 209 -10.51 -22.27 5.66
C ARG A 209 -11.02 -23.17 4.53
N CYS A 210 -10.30 -24.23 4.19
CA CYS A 210 -10.73 -25.17 3.15
C CYS A 210 -12.00 -25.94 3.52
N ALA A 211 -12.21 -26.24 4.81
CA ALA A 211 -13.43 -26.92 5.26
C ALA A 211 -14.69 -26.06 5.11
N LEU A 212 -14.54 -24.73 5.13
CA LEU A 212 -15.63 -23.76 5.00
C LEU A 212 -15.86 -23.28 3.55
N ALA A 213 -15.03 -23.71 2.60
CA ALA A 213 -15.02 -23.18 1.24
C ALA A 213 -15.16 -24.26 0.17
N ASP A 214 -15.45 -23.83 -1.06
CA ASP A 214 -15.59 -24.73 -2.21
C ASP A 214 -14.28 -25.46 -2.55
N ALA A 215 -14.39 -26.59 -3.26
CA ALA A 215 -13.26 -27.46 -3.63
C ALA A 215 -12.08 -26.71 -4.30
N GLY A 216 -12.35 -25.61 -5.01
CA GLY A 216 -11.34 -24.78 -5.65
C GLY A 216 -10.43 -23.99 -4.69
N GLU A 217 -10.81 -23.77 -3.44
CA GLU A 217 -9.96 -23.06 -2.47
C GLU A 217 -8.78 -23.90 -1.99
N LYS A 218 -8.92 -25.24 -1.94
CA LYS A 218 -7.83 -26.16 -1.57
C LYS A 218 -6.70 -26.12 -2.60
N ALA A 219 -7.03 -26.01 -3.89
CA ALA A 219 -6.06 -25.93 -4.98
C ALA A 219 -5.21 -24.64 -4.95
N LYS A 220 -5.70 -23.59 -4.29
CA LYS A 220 -4.97 -22.31 -4.14
C LYS A 220 -3.88 -22.37 -3.07
N GLY A 221 -3.81 -23.45 -2.28
CA GLY A 221 -2.84 -23.63 -1.22
C GLY A 221 -3.00 -22.65 -0.06
N ILE A 222 -1.95 -22.57 0.75
CA ILE A 222 -1.85 -21.66 1.90
C ILE A 222 -1.80 -20.21 1.38
N LYS A 223 -2.56 -19.34 2.02
CA LYS A 223 -2.59 -17.91 1.74
C LYS A 223 -2.06 -17.13 2.94
N ARG A 224 -1.66 -15.88 2.71
CA ARG A 224 -1.16 -15.00 3.78
C ARG A 224 -2.17 -14.78 4.90
N VAL A 225 -3.47 -14.86 4.61
CA VAL A 225 -4.53 -14.82 5.65
C VAL A 225 -4.46 -16.00 6.63
N ASP A 226 -3.93 -17.15 6.20
CA ASP A 226 -3.79 -18.33 7.08
C ASP A 226 -2.69 -18.11 8.14
N PHE A 227 -1.78 -17.14 7.93
CA PHE A 227 -0.79 -16.73 8.94
C PHE A 227 -1.42 -16.02 10.13
N LEU A 228 -2.66 -15.55 10.02
CA LEU A 228 -3.35 -14.87 11.11
C LEU A 228 -3.88 -15.83 12.18
N VAL A 229 -3.90 -17.14 11.91
CA VAL A 229 -4.28 -18.20 12.88
C VAL A 229 -5.55 -17.86 13.69
N GLY A 230 -6.60 -17.39 12.99
CA GLY A 230 -7.89 -17.06 13.61
C GLY A 230 -8.04 -15.61 14.09
N LEU A 231 -6.96 -14.82 14.11
CA LEU A 231 -6.99 -13.38 14.38
C LEU A 231 -7.37 -12.60 13.10
N ASN A 232 -8.55 -12.90 12.59
CA ASN A 232 -9.03 -12.40 11.29
C ASN A 232 -9.83 -11.09 11.39
N GLY A 233 -10.09 -10.57 12.59
CA GLY A 233 -10.78 -9.31 12.82
C GLY A 233 -9.84 -8.12 12.71
N PHE A 234 -10.24 -7.09 11.97
CA PHE A 234 -9.55 -5.81 11.93
C PHE A 234 -9.80 -5.04 13.24
N ALA A 235 -8.74 -4.70 13.98
CA ALA A 235 -8.83 -3.94 15.23
C ALA A 235 -8.27 -2.50 15.12
N GLY A 236 -7.85 -2.09 13.92
CA GLY A 236 -7.39 -0.74 13.63
C GLY A 236 -5.90 -0.66 13.30
N LEU A 237 -5.44 0.57 13.07
CA LEU A 237 -4.08 0.93 12.72
C LEU A 237 -3.51 1.93 13.74
N SER A 238 -2.26 1.75 14.14
CA SER A 238 -1.53 2.72 14.98
C SER A 238 -0.22 3.14 14.33
N MET A 239 0.23 4.37 14.59
CA MET A 239 1.49 4.86 14.03
C MET A 239 2.67 4.09 14.65
N VAL A 240 3.65 3.73 13.83
CA VAL A 240 4.93 3.22 14.31
C VAL A 240 5.87 4.41 14.49
N THR A 241 6.35 4.60 15.72
CA THR A 241 7.19 5.76 16.09
C THR A 241 8.69 5.44 16.17
N GLY A 242 9.08 4.18 16.00
CA GLY A 242 10.49 3.77 16.06
C GLY A 242 10.75 2.33 15.61
N GLY A 243 12.01 1.89 15.75
CA GLY A 243 12.46 0.56 15.40
C GLY A 243 13.08 0.44 13.99
N ALA A 244 13.62 -0.73 13.67
CA ALA A 244 14.34 -0.98 12.41
C ALA A 244 13.47 -0.75 11.16
N VAL A 245 12.16 -0.96 11.27
CA VAL A 245 11.17 -0.77 10.20
C VAL A 245 11.07 0.70 9.76
N MET A 246 11.41 1.65 10.64
CA MET A 246 11.39 3.08 10.34
C MET A 246 12.66 3.57 9.62
N LYS A 247 13.67 2.72 9.38
CA LYS A 247 14.94 3.15 8.80
C LYS A 247 14.73 3.69 7.37
N GLY A 248 14.91 5.01 7.21
CA GLY A 248 14.69 5.70 5.94
C GLY A 248 13.21 6.04 5.64
N LYS A 249 12.32 5.94 6.64
CA LYS A 249 10.90 6.28 6.53
C LYS A 249 10.56 7.50 7.39
N GLY A 250 9.66 8.33 6.88
CA GLY A 250 9.10 9.48 7.61
C GLY A 250 8.08 9.05 8.67
N LEU A 251 7.82 9.93 9.65
CA LEU A 251 6.72 9.75 10.59
C LEU A 251 5.37 9.71 9.85
N GLY A 252 4.51 8.76 10.23
CA GLY A 252 3.21 8.56 9.57
C GLY A 252 3.27 7.80 8.25
N GLU A 253 4.43 7.32 7.82
CA GLU A 253 4.54 6.43 6.66
C GLU A 253 4.32 4.95 7.02
N VAL A 254 4.61 4.55 8.26
CA VAL A 254 4.50 3.16 8.73
C VAL A 254 3.44 3.04 9.83
N TRP A 255 2.55 2.07 9.67
CA TRP A 255 1.43 1.81 10.57
C TRP A 255 1.37 0.33 10.96
N ALA A 256 1.17 0.06 12.25
CA ALA A 256 0.96 -1.29 12.75
C ALA A 256 -0.53 -1.66 12.63
N LEU A 257 -0.81 -2.81 12.03
CA LEU A 257 -2.11 -3.43 11.93
C LEU A 257 -2.41 -4.25 13.19
N HIS A 258 -3.46 -3.84 13.90
CA HIS A 258 -3.98 -4.55 15.06
C HIS A 258 -5.05 -5.53 14.63
N LEU A 259 -5.03 -6.70 15.26
CA LEU A 259 -5.92 -7.80 14.95
C LEU A 259 -6.72 -8.21 16.19
N ALA A 260 -7.92 -8.72 15.95
CA ALA A 260 -8.79 -9.31 16.96
C ALA A 260 -9.32 -10.67 16.45
N PRO A 261 -9.80 -11.54 17.36
CA PRO A 261 -10.65 -12.66 16.96
C PRO A 261 -11.86 -12.13 16.16
N ALA A 262 -12.21 -12.84 15.08
CA ALA A 262 -13.32 -12.47 14.20
C ALA A 262 -14.70 -12.91 14.70
#